data_AF-A0AAU7TJR4-F1
#
_entry.id   AF-A0AAU7TJR4-F1
#
_cell.length_a   1.000
_cell.length_b   1.000
_cell.length_c   1.000
_cell.angle_alpha   90.00
_cell.angle_beta   90.00
_cell.angle_gamma   90.00
#
_symmetry.space_group_name_H-M   'P 1'
#
loop_
_entity.id
_entity.type
_entity.pdbx_description
1 polymer ?
#
loop_
_entity_poly.entity_id
_entity_poly.type
_entity_poly.pdbx_seq_one_letter_code
_entity_poly.pdbx_strand_id
1 'polypeptide(L)'
;MRAVDCVGALIRDEQHRVYLQRRTADRRLLPGIWDIVGGHLEPGETAEEALAREVEEETGWKVRDVVWTVADWEWEWQGRVRREVDYLVTVDGDLARPRLEAGKHDLSAWAGPEDLDLLMVNRTDGDRRLRDLVAHAVRTRFTEHLRLEPITGPNGVLPGHAADLQRVFADPWVARWYDGTLSADQAAQQVAAHQAGWERDGAGKWIAYDRTTGTLVGRGGLSRIPVGTPTAEAIAELVGPEWAADRLELGWALVESARGRGLATELGRAGLDYAFGTLRASSVIAFTEQVNSASQAVMKRLGMQYAGEIRAEGWAPGVADVQPDAPFAVYVANHSVRRREVDEVADAAVRWAEGRPDVRGIAMAGSWARDAARMTSDVDLIVLTDSPSTYLESDDWLGAFGAVAVVRREQWGPQVREVRIQRASGLEVEVDITATAWAATDPVDPGTRRVVTDGVRVLYDPDRLLAGLVRACGGPEADI
;
A
#
# COMPACT_ATOMS: atom_id res chain seq x y z
N MET A 1 -25.96 24.65 1.25
CA MET A 1 -26.29 23.21 1.10
C MET A 1 -27.50 22.90 1.96
N ARG A 2 -28.33 21.93 1.53
CA ARG A 2 -29.46 21.41 2.32
C ARG A 2 -28.94 20.75 3.61
N ALA A 3 -29.82 20.53 4.58
CA ALA A 3 -29.50 19.65 5.71
C ALA A 3 -29.19 18.24 5.18
N VAL A 4 -28.32 17.49 5.87
CA VAL A 4 -28.03 16.11 5.50
C VAL A 4 -29.28 15.27 5.76
N ASP A 5 -29.74 14.51 4.75
CA ASP A 5 -30.88 13.60 4.86
C ASP A 5 -30.43 12.17 5.13
N CYS A 6 -29.30 11.76 4.53
CA CYS A 6 -28.79 10.39 4.55
C CYS A 6 -27.28 10.35 4.78
N VAL A 7 -26.80 9.22 5.32
CA VAL A 7 -25.37 8.90 5.44
C VAL A 7 -25.07 7.51 4.93
N GLY A 8 -23.88 7.36 4.34
CA GLY A 8 -23.32 6.09 3.90
C GLY A 8 -21.97 5.80 4.56
N ALA A 9 -21.74 4.53 4.89
CA ALA A 9 -20.53 4.02 5.52
C ALA A 9 -19.77 3.10 4.56
N LEU A 10 -18.65 3.60 4.04
CA LEU A 10 -17.63 2.81 3.38
C LEU A 10 -16.74 2.21 4.47
N ILE A 11 -17.18 1.11 5.06
CA ILE A 11 -16.44 0.42 6.12
C ILE A 11 -15.25 -0.31 5.50
N ARG A 12 -14.03 0.04 5.93
CA ARG A 12 -12.79 -0.48 5.34
C ARG A 12 -12.05 -1.42 6.28
N ASP A 13 -11.50 -2.51 5.72
CA ASP A 13 -10.56 -3.37 6.43
C ASP A 13 -9.08 -2.98 6.21
N GLU A 14 -8.19 -3.69 6.88
CA GLU A 14 -6.74 -3.51 6.79
C GLU A 14 -6.19 -3.87 5.40
N GLN A 15 -6.88 -4.72 4.63
CA GLN A 15 -6.54 -5.07 3.26
C GLN A 15 -7.13 -4.08 2.24
N HIS A 16 -7.63 -2.94 2.71
CA HIS A 16 -8.19 -1.87 1.90
C HIS A 16 -9.49 -2.18 1.15
N ARG A 17 -10.16 -3.29 1.47
CA ARG A 17 -11.46 -3.67 0.92
C ARG A 17 -12.58 -2.93 1.63
N VAL A 18 -13.71 -2.80 0.97
CA VAL A 18 -14.92 -2.16 1.52
C VAL A 18 -15.99 -3.22 1.77
N TYR A 19 -16.63 -3.17 2.93
CA TYR A 19 -17.75 -4.04 3.28
C TYR A 19 -18.99 -3.66 2.46
N LEU A 20 -19.60 -4.66 1.82
CA LEU A 20 -20.84 -4.55 1.09
C LEU A 20 -21.85 -5.56 1.63
N GLN A 21 -23.14 -5.20 1.54
CA GLN A 21 -24.26 -6.07 1.88
C GLN A 21 -25.27 -6.10 0.74
N ARG A 22 -25.88 -7.27 0.53
CA ARG A 22 -26.90 -7.46 -0.50
C ARG A 22 -28.28 -7.34 0.11
N ARG A 23 -29.10 -6.50 -0.50
CA ARG A 23 -30.51 -6.34 -0.14
C ARG A 23 -31.28 -7.61 -0.48
N THR A 24 -32.19 -8.03 0.40
CA THR A 24 -33.05 -9.19 0.14
C THR A 24 -33.91 -8.98 -1.11
N ALA A 25 -34.25 -10.06 -1.80
CA ALA A 25 -35.02 -10.00 -3.05
C ALA A 25 -36.45 -9.47 -2.87
N ASP A 26 -36.99 -9.51 -1.64
CA ASP A 26 -38.33 -9.04 -1.28
C ASP A 26 -38.39 -7.55 -0.90
N ARG A 27 -37.25 -6.83 -0.92
CA ARG A 27 -37.24 -5.38 -0.69
C ARG A 27 -38.03 -4.63 -1.77
N ARG A 28 -38.93 -3.74 -1.32
CA ARG A 28 -39.71 -2.88 -2.22
C ARG A 28 -38.85 -1.95 -3.07
N LEU A 29 -37.72 -1.47 -2.53
CA LEU A 29 -36.81 -0.56 -3.21
C LEU A 29 -35.46 -1.25 -3.40
N LEU A 30 -35.04 -1.30 -4.67
CA LEU A 30 -33.77 -1.88 -5.12
C LEU A 30 -33.57 -3.31 -4.57
N PRO A 31 -34.41 -4.28 -4.94
CA PRO A 31 -34.26 -5.67 -4.49
C PRO A 31 -33.00 -6.32 -5.10
N GLY A 32 -32.27 -7.09 -4.30
CA GLY A 32 -31.16 -7.91 -4.77
C GLY A 32 -29.91 -7.16 -5.26
N ILE A 33 -29.81 -5.84 -5.06
CA ILE A 33 -28.58 -5.10 -5.34
C ILE A 33 -27.60 -5.20 -4.16
N TRP A 34 -26.32 -4.97 -4.45
CA TRP A 34 -25.31 -4.71 -3.45
C TRP A 34 -25.26 -3.22 -3.10
N ASP A 35 -25.10 -2.94 -1.81
CA ASP A 35 -25.09 -1.60 -1.25
C ASP A 35 -24.04 -1.48 -0.14
N ILE A 36 -23.75 -0.23 0.25
CA ILE A 36 -23.01 0.08 1.48
C ILE A 36 -23.97 0.12 2.67
N VAL A 37 -23.42 0.16 3.88
CA VAL A 37 -24.20 0.38 5.10
C VAL A 37 -24.61 1.84 5.18
N GLY A 38 -25.85 2.14 5.55
CA GLY A 38 -26.30 3.52 5.62
C GLY A 38 -27.80 3.69 5.70
N GLY A 39 -28.22 4.92 6.01
CA GLY A 39 -29.61 5.22 6.27
C GLY A 39 -29.90 6.70 6.46
N HIS A 40 -31.10 6.98 6.94
CA HIS A 40 -31.58 8.35 7.10
C HIS A 40 -31.24 8.86 8.51
N LEU A 41 -31.02 10.17 8.62
CA LEU A 41 -30.90 10.82 9.93
C LEU A 41 -32.26 10.81 10.65
N GLU A 42 -32.23 10.58 11.96
CA GLU A 42 -33.37 10.80 12.85
C GLU A 42 -33.47 12.27 13.32
N PRO A 43 -34.66 12.72 13.77
CA PRO A 43 -34.82 14.09 14.25
C PRO A 43 -33.86 14.44 15.41
N GLY A 44 -32.97 15.41 15.18
CA GLY A 44 -32.01 15.89 16.18
C GLY A 44 -30.64 15.21 16.15
N GLU A 45 -30.47 14.22 15.27
CA GLU A 45 -29.22 13.48 15.09
C GLU A 45 -28.22 14.27 14.22
N THR A 46 -26.93 14.19 14.55
CA THR A 46 -25.84 14.59 13.65
C THR A 46 -25.58 13.52 12.59
N ALA A 47 -24.85 13.85 11.53
CA ALA A 47 -24.52 12.87 10.49
C ALA A 47 -23.66 11.72 11.05
N GLU A 48 -22.74 12.03 11.96
CA GLU A 48 -21.86 11.06 12.60
C GLU A 48 -22.60 10.15 13.59
N GLU A 49 -23.59 10.68 14.33
CA GLU A 49 -24.46 9.86 15.20
C GLU A 49 -25.31 8.88 14.36
N ALA A 50 -25.90 9.36 13.26
CA ALA A 50 -26.65 8.52 12.33
C ALA A 50 -25.78 7.43 11.72
N LEU A 51 -24.57 7.78 11.31
CA LEU A 51 -23.60 6.85 10.74
C LEU A 51 -23.26 5.73 11.74
N ALA A 52 -22.98 6.08 13.00
CA ALA A 52 -22.66 5.12 14.04
C ALA A 52 -23.83 4.19 14.36
N ARG A 53 -25.06 4.73 14.43
CA ARG A 53 -26.30 3.96 14.65
C ARG A 53 -26.55 2.97 13.52
N GLU A 54 -26.54 3.43 12.27
CA GLU A 54 -26.79 2.57 11.10
C GLU A 54 -25.74 1.44 11.01
N VAL A 55 -24.46 1.73 11.30
CA VAL A 55 -23.41 0.70 11.36
C VAL A 55 -23.70 -0.33 12.45
N GLU A 56 -24.06 0.09 13.66
CA GLU A 56 -24.35 -0.83 14.77
C GLU A 56 -25.63 -1.65 14.52
N GLU A 57 -26.66 -1.05 13.94
CA GLU A 57 -27.93 -1.72 13.60
C GLU A 57 -27.75 -2.77 12.49
N GLU A 58 -27.08 -2.41 11.40
CA GLU A 58 -27.00 -3.30 10.24
C GLU A 58 -25.92 -4.38 10.39
N THR A 59 -24.81 -4.05 11.06
CA THR A 59 -23.63 -4.95 11.14
C THR A 59 -23.30 -5.47 12.54
N GLY A 60 -23.79 -4.79 13.59
CA GLY A 60 -23.40 -5.06 14.98
C GLY A 60 -22.00 -4.56 15.35
N TRP A 61 -21.29 -3.90 14.45
CA TRP A 61 -19.99 -3.28 14.71
C TRP A 61 -20.14 -1.86 15.23
N LYS A 62 -19.08 -1.34 15.86
CA LYS A 62 -19.03 0.04 16.33
C LYS A 62 -18.05 0.84 15.50
N VAL A 63 -18.44 2.02 15.04
CA VAL A 63 -17.51 2.93 14.37
C VAL A 63 -16.38 3.28 15.32
N ARG A 64 -15.14 2.98 14.91
CA ARG A 64 -13.93 3.33 15.65
C ARG A 64 -13.45 4.71 15.22
N ASP A 65 -13.22 4.89 13.92
CA ASP A 65 -12.76 6.16 13.35
C ASP A 65 -13.57 6.53 12.11
N VAL A 66 -13.93 7.81 12.01
CA VAL A 66 -14.32 8.43 10.73
C VAL A 66 -13.05 8.93 10.07
N VAL A 67 -12.58 8.20 9.06
CA VAL A 67 -11.28 8.44 8.41
C VAL A 67 -11.34 9.67 7.50
N TRP A 68 -12.41 9.80 6.72
CA TRP A 68 -12.58 10.87 5.73
C TRP A 68 -14.02 10.94 5.21
N THR A 69 -14.49 12.14 4.87
CA THR A 69 -15.71 12.36 4.08
C THR A 69 -15.39 12.19 2.59
N VAL A 70 -15.82 11.08 2.01
CA VAL A 70 -15.52 10.70 0.62
C VAL A 70 -16.36 11.49 -0.37
N ALA A 71 -17.64 11.70 -0.06
CA ALA A 71 -18.56 12.43 -0.92
C ALA A 71 -19.62 13.19 -0.11
N ASP A 72 -20.07 14.31 -0.69
CA ASP A 72 -21.18 15.13 -0.20
C ASP A 72 -21.97 15.60 -1.43
N TRP A 73 -23.12 14.98 -1.66
CA TRP A 73 -23.82 15.05 -2.93
C TRP A 73 -25.33 15.08 -2.75
N GLU A 74 -26.05 15.52 -3.79
CA GLU A 74 -27.51 15.57 -3.78
C GLU A 74 -28.09 14.64 -4.86
N TRP A 75 -29.20 13.98 -4.54
CA TRP A 75 -29.97 13.18 -5.49
C TRP A 75 -31.47 13.46 -5.38
N GLU A 76 -32.18 13.26 -6.48
CA GLU A 76 -33.62 13.45 -6.54
C GLU A 76 -34.34 12.11 -6.76
N TRP A 77 -35.38 11.89 -5.96
CA TRP A 77 -36.31 10.79 -6.18
C TRP A 77 -37.74 11.27 -5.94
N GLN A 78 -38.61 11.02 -6.94
CA GLN A 78 -40.02 11.44 -6.92
C GLN A 78 -40.21 12.93 -6.61
N GLY A 79 -39.37 13.81 -7.17
CA GLY A 79 -39.48 15.26 -6.98
C GLY A 79 -38.91 15.77 -5.65
N ARG A 80 -38.35 14.90 -4.80
CA ARG A 80 -37.68 15.29 -3.56
C ARG A 80 -36.17 15.15 -3.72
N VAL A 81 -35.48 16.30 -3.62
CA VAL A 81 -34.02 16.36 -3.53
C VAL A 81 -33.59 16.06 -2.10
N ARG A 82 -32.61 15.16 -1.95
CA ARG A 82 -31.98 14.76 -0.70
C ARG A 82 -30.49 14.98 -0.78
N ARG A 83 -29.87 15.32 0.35
CA ARG A 83 -28.42 15.41 0.49
C ARG A 83 -27.89 14.19 1.24
N GLU A 84 -26.84 13.57 0.71
CA GLU A 84 -26.19 12.39 1.26
C GLU A 84 -24.71 12.66 1.47
N VAL A 85 -24.17 12.18 2.60
CA VAL A 85 -22.76 12.29 2.94
C VAL A 85 -22.20 10.89 3.19
N ASP A 86 -21.17 10.53 2.41
CA ASP A 86 -20.53 9.23 2.48
C ASP A 86 -19.18 9.32 3.19
N TYR A 87 -18.99 8.48 4.19
CA TYR A 87 -17.80 8.46 5.03
C TYR A 87 -17.03 7.17 4.85
N LEU A 88 -15.70 7.29 4.78
CA LEU A 88 -14.79 6.16 4.95
C LEU A 88 -14.58 5.95 6.45
N VAL A 89 -14.82 4.74 6.94
CA VAL A 89 -14.75 4.44 8.38
C VAL A 89 -14.00 3.14 8.67
N THR A 90 -13.45 3.06 9.88
CA THR A 90 -12.99 1.81 10.50
C THR A 90 -13.95 1.43 11.63
N VAL A 91 -13.99 0.15 11.99
CA VAL A 91 -14.92 -0.36 13.01
C VAL A 91 -14.26 -1.34 13.98
N ASP A 92 -14.83 -1.45 15.17
CA ASP A 92 -14.56 -2.49 16.17
C ASP A 92 -15.57 -3.62 16.06
N GLY A 93 -15.08 -4.87 15.98
CA GLY A 93 -15.90 -6.08 15.97
C GLY A 93 -15.21 -7.25 15.27
N ASP A 94 -15.89 -8.41 15.22
CA ASP A 94 -15.43 -9.56 14.43
C ASP A 94 -15.77 -9.33 12.95
N LEU A 95 -14.79 -8.83 12.18
CA LEU A 95 -14.94 -8.54 10.76
C LEU A 95 -15.22 -9.78 9.90
N ALA A 96 -14.94 -10.98 10.42
CA ALA A 96 -15.22 -12.25 9.74
C ALA A 96 -16.67 -12.71 9.94
N ARG A 97 -17.41 -12.11 10.90
CA ARG A 97 -18.78 -12.48 11.25
C ARG A 97 -19.67 -11.26 11.47
N PRO A 98 -19.94 -10.46 10.41
CA PRO A 98 -20.91 -9.38 10.50
C PRO A 98 -22.29 -9.92 10.88
N ARG A 99 -23.05 -9.16 11.67
CA ARG A 99 -24.51 -9.33 11.71
C ARG A 99 -25.08 -8.84 10.38
N LEU A 100 -26.15 -9.46 9.92
CA LEU A 100 -26.99 -8.91 8.85
C LEU A 100 -28.37 -8.66 9.45
N GLU A 101 -28.92 -7.48 9.20
CA GLU A 101 -30.27 -7.16 9.68
C GLU A 101 -31.30 -8.07 9.00
N ALA A 102 -31.99 -8.87 9.83
CA ALA A 102 -32.94 -9.86 9.38
C ALA A 102 -34.07 -9.25 8.54
N GLY A 103 -34.30 -9.78 7.34
CA GLY A 103 -35.33 -9.31 6.43
C GLY A 103 -34.96 -8.05 5.62
N LYS A 104 -33.78 -7.47 5.85
CA LYS A 104 -33.23 -6.41 4.98
C LYS A 104 -32.11 -6.91 4.08
N HIS A 105 -31.18 -7.69 4.64
CA HIS A 105 -29.97 -8.15 3.96
C HIS A 105 -29.79 -9.66 4.10
N ASP A 106 -29.33 -10.32 3.03
CA ASP A 106 -29.17 -11.78 3.00
C ASP A 106 -27.76 -12.28 2.70
N LEU A 107 -26.87 -11.42 2.19
CA LEU A 107 -25.47 -11.71 1.94
C LEU A 107 -24.58 -10.50 2.26
N SER A 108 -23.30 -10.77 2.48
CA SER A 108 -22.25 -9.75 2.56
C SER A 108 -20.97 -10.18 1.87
N ALA A 109 -20.14 -9.21 1.50
CA ALA A 109 -18.84 -9.42 0.89
C ALA A 109 -17.88 -8.28 1.25
N TRP A 110 -16.59 -8.58 1.29
CA TRP A 110 -15.54 -7.58 1.29
C TRP A 110 -15.09 -7.39 -0.16
N ALA A 111 -15.28 -6.19 -0.70
CA ALA A 111 -14.95 -5.88 -2.09
C ALA A 111 -13.61 -5.13 -2.19
N GLY A 112 -12.66 -5.73 -2.90
CA GLY A 112 -11.44 -5.08 -3.37
C GLY A 112 -11.59 -4.51 -4.79
N PRO A 113 -10.50 -4.00 -5.38
CA PRO A 113 -10.48 -3.51 -6.76
C PRO A 113 -10.98 -4.52 -7.81
N GLU A 114 -10.78 -5.82 -7.58
CA GLU A 114 -11.22 -6.91 -8.44
C GLU A 114 -12.71 -7.29 -8.29
N ASP A 115 -13.38 -6.83 -7.22
CA ASP A 115 -14.74 -7.25 -6.86
C ASP A 115 -15.80 -6.19 -7.23
N LEU A 116 -15.40 -5.09 -7.88
CA LEU A 116 -16.27 -3.93 -8.13
C LEU A 116 -17.50 -4.25 -9.01
N ASP A 117 -17.47 -5.35 -9.77
CA ASP A 117 -18.60 -5.80 -10.58
C ASP A 117 -19.78 -6.30 -9.71
N LEU A 118 -19.56 -6.64 -8.44
CA LEU A 118 -20.64 -6.94 -7.49
C LEU A 118 -21.65 -5.78 -7.41
N LEU A 119 -21.16 -4.55 -7.43
CA LEU A 119 -21.99 -3.34 -7.35
C LEU A 119 -22.82 -3.10 -8.61
N MET A 120 -22.54 -3.82 -9.70
CA MET A 120 -23.29 -3.74 -10.95
C MET A 120 -24.36 -4.83 -11.07
N VAL A 121 -24.43 -5.78 -10.14
CA VAL A 121 -25.49 -6.80 -10.10
C VAL A 121 -26.86 -6.12 -9.97
N ASN A 122 -27.78 -6.43 -10.88
CA ASN A 122 -29.10 -5.80 -10.99
C ASN A 122 -29.09 -4.28 -11.22
N ARG A 123 -27.97 -3.71 -11.69
CA ARG A 123 -27.84 -2.32 -12.14
C ARG A 123 -27.52 -2.25 -13.63
N THR A 124 -27.62 -1.05 -14.20
CA THR A 124 -27.15 -0.75 -15.57
C THR A 124 -25.94 0.17 -15.52
N ASP A 125 -25.21 0.31 -16.63
CA ASP A 125 -24.07 1.23 -16.72
C ASP A 125 -24.45 2.71 -16.50
N GLY A 126 -25.74 3.06 -16.58
CA GLY A 126 -26.24 4.39 -16.21
C GLY A 126 -26.30 4.63 -14.69
N ASP A 127 -26.15 3.59 -13.87
CA ASP A 127 -26.23 3.64 -12.41
C ASP A 127 -24.92 3.18 -11.73
N ARG A 128 -23.81 3.78 -12.15
CA ARG A 128 -22.45 3.45 -11.66
C ARG A 128 -22.01 4.23 -10.43
N ARG A 129 -22.83 5.14 -9.91
CA ARG A 129 -22.45 6.08 -8.86
C ARG A 129 -21.87 5.40 -7.61
N LEU A 130 -22.58 4.41 -7.07
CA LEU A 130 -22.08 3.66 -5.91
C LEU A 130 -20.83 2.84 -6.25
N ARG A 131 -20.81 2.20 -7.43
CA ARG A 131 -19.65 1.45 -7.90
C ARG A 131 -18.40 2.33 -7.96
N ASP A 132 -18.52 3.54 -8.49
CA ASP A 132 -17.40 4.47 -8.62
C ASP A 132 -16.99 5.08 -7.28
N LEU A 133 -17.95 5.33 -6.38
CA LEU A 133 -17.68 5.76 -5.01
C LEU A 133 -16.87 4.69 -4.24
N VAL A 134 -17.29 3.42 -4.32
CA VAL A 134 -16.56 2.30 -3.70
C VAL A 134 -15.21 2.10 -4.40
N ALA A 135 -15.16 2.19 -5.74
CA ALA A 135 -13.91 2.12 -6.49
C ALA A 135 -12.91 3.20 -6.05
N HIS A 136 -13.39 4.42 -5.80
CA HIS A 136 -12.59 5.50 -5.26
C HIS A 136 -12.07 5.13 -3.86
N ALA A 137 -12.95 4.70 -2.95
CA ALA A 137 -12.58 4.31 -1.59
C ALA A 137 -11.54 3.16 -1.51
N VAL A 138 -11.73 2.08 -2.28
CA VAL A 138 -10.79 0.94 -2.27
C VAL A 138 -9.42 1.31 -2.87
N ARG A 139 -9.38 2.26 -3.80
CA ARG A 139 -8.15 2.74 -4.45
C ARG A 139 -7.47 3.88 -3.68
N THR A 140 -8.18 4.62 -2.83
CA THR A 140 -7.59 5.69 -2.02
C THR A 140 -6.58 5.13 -1.02
N ARG A 141 -5.42 5.79 -0.87
CA ARG A 141 -4.41 5.42 0.13
C ARG A 141 -4.21 6.58 1.11
N PHE A 142 -4.08 6.25 2.39
CA PHE A 142 -3.69 7.20 3.43
C PHE A 142 -2.33 6.79 3.93
N THR A 143 -1.41 7.74 3.92
CA THR A 143 -0.09 7.58 4.53
C THR A 143 -0.04 8.46 5.79
N GLU A 144 1.14 8.61 6.37
CA GLU A 144 1.34 9.49 7.53
C GLU A 144 0.88 10.92 7.20
N HIS A 145 1.31 11.45 6.05
CA HIS A 145 1.11 12.84 5.66
C HIS A 145 0.20 13.03 4.45
N LEU A 146 -0.09 11.99 3.66
CA LEU A 146 -0.80 12.14 2.40
C LEU A 146 -2.14 11.42 2.39
N ARG A 147 -3.11 12.04 1.73
CA ARG A 147 -4.29 11.40 1.17
C ARG A 147 -4.10 11.30 -0.33
N LEU A 148 -4.07 10.07 -0.85
CA LEU A 148 -3.85 9.75 -2.25
C LEU A 148 -5.15 9.28 -2.87
N GLU A 149 -5.77 10.12 -3.69
CA GLU A 149 -7.08 9.86 -4.32
C GLU A 149 -6.92 9.46 -5.78
N PRO A 150 -7.59 8.41 -6.27
CA PRO A 150 -7.41 7.95 -7.65
C PRO A 150 -7.90 9.03 -8.62
N ILE A 151 -7.07 9.41 -9.59
CA ILE A 151 -7.45 10.43 -10.57
C ILE A 151 -8.58 9.90 -11.45
N THR A 152 -9.77 10.48 -11.25
CA THR A 152 -10.99 10.26 -12.03
C THR A 152 -11.62 11.58 -12.46
N GLY A 153 -12.47 11.50 -13.48
CA GLY A 153 -13.37 12.60 -13.87
C GLY A 153 -14.57 12.74 -12.91
N PRO A 154 -15.35 13.82 -13.05
CA PRO A 154 -16.59 13.99 -12.30
C PRO A 154 -17.63 12.95 -12.72
N ASN A 155 -18.43 12.47 -11.77
CA ASN A 155 -19.50 11.49 -12.04
C ASN A 155 -20.82 11.77 -11.29
N GLY A 156 -21.00 13.01 -10.83
CA GLY A 156 -22.19 13.43 -10.08
C GLY A 156 -22.18 13.08 -8.59
N VAL A 157 -21.20 12.29 -8.12
CA VAL A 157 -20.92 12.04 -6.69
C VAL A 157 -19.56 12.62 -6.35
N LEU A 158 -18.55 12.26 -7.11
CA LEU A 158 -17.19 12.75 -6.97
C LEU A 158 -16.96 13.97 -7.89
N PRO A 159 -16.25 15.01 -7.43
CA PRO A 159 -16.02 16.23 -8.20
C PRO A 159 -15.02 16.06 -9.35
N GLY A 160 -14.20 15.02 -9.33
CA GLY A 160 -13.12 14.78 -10.29
C GLY A 160 -11.91 15.70 -10.08
N HIS A 161 -10.84 15.44 -10.84
CA HIS A 161 -9.50 15.98 -10.51
C HIS A 161 -8.85 16.82 -11.62
N ALA A 162 -9.59 17.20 -12.68
CA ALA A 162 -9.00 17.90 -13.83
C ALA A 162 -8.41 19.26 -13.45
N ALA A 163 -9.11 20.05 -12.62
CA ALA A 163 -8.60 21.33 -12.13
C ALA A 163 -7.35 21.17 -11.26
N ASP A 164 -7.29 20.11 -10.46
CA ASP A 164 -6.19 19.83 -9.54
C ASP A 164 -4.96 19.38 -10.32
N LEU A 165 -5.14 18.50 -11.29
CA LEU A 165 -4.08 18.10 -12.21
C LEU A 165 -3.54 19.30 -12.98
N GLN A 166 -4.41 20.19 -13.47
CA GLN A 166 -3.98 21.41 -14.13
C GLN A 166 -3.14 22.30 -13.19
N ARG A 167 -3.54 22.46 -11.93
CA ARG A 167 -2.78 23.22 -10.92
C ARG A 167 -1.41 22.62 -10.65
N VAL A 168 -1.29 21.29 -10.58
CA VAL A 168 0.01 20.62 -10.41
C VAL A 168 0.95 20.94 -11.57
N PHE A 169 0.47 20.87 -12.81
CA PHE A 169 1.32 21.12 -14.00
C PHE A 169 1.48 22.60 -14.35
N ALA A 170 0.70 23.49 -13.75
CA ALA A 170 0.90 24.94 -13.83
C ALA A 170 2.03 25.44 -12.92
N ASP A 171 2.44 24.64 -11.93
CA ASP A 171 3.58 24.95 -11.08
C ASP A 171 4.89 25.00 -11.91
N PRO A 172 5.66 26.10 -11.89
CA PRO A 172 6.87 26.25 -12.72
C PRO A 172 7.94 25.18 -12.48
N TRP A 173 8.04 24.65 -11.25
CA TRP A 173 8.97 23.57 -10.94
C TRP A 173 8.57 22.27 -11.62
N VAL A 174 7.27 22.00 -11.74
CA VAL A 174 6.75 20.82 -12.46
C VAL A 174 6.84 21.04 -13.96
N ALA A 175 6.34 22.18 -14.47
CA ALA A 175 6.22 22.48 -15.89
C ALA A 175 7.52 22.34 -16.68
N ARG A 176 8.67 22.65 -16.06
CA ARG A 176 10.00 22.53 -16.69
C ARG A 176 10.40 21.09 -17.08
N TRP A 177 9.71 20.08 -16.55
CA TRP A 177 9.92 18.66 -16.87
C TRP A 177 8.87 18.10 -17.86
N TYR A 178 7.91 18.94 -18.30
CA TYR A 178 6.76 18.51 -19.11
C TYR A 178 6.52 19.40 -20.34
N ASP A 179 7.57 20.09 -20.80
CA ASP A 179 7.53 21.02 -21.94
C ASP A 179 6.44 22.10 -21.80
N GLY A 180 6.23 22.56 -20.56
CA GLY A 180 5.27 23.60 -20.21
C GLY A 180 4.09 23.12 -19.36
N THR A 181 3.00 23.88 -19.44
CA THR A 181 1.81 23.71 -18.61
C THR A 181 0.69 23.01 -19.36
N LEU A 182 -0.19 22.31 -18.66
CA LEU A 182 -1.40 21.72 -19.26
C LEU A 182 -2.51 22.76 -19.46
N SER A 183 -3.14 22.75 -20.64
CA SER A 183 -4.45 23.35 -20.85
C SER A 183 -5.54 22.58 -20.10
N ALA A 184 -6.72 23.17 -19.94
CA ALA A 184 -7.86 22.50 -19.32
C ALA A 184 -8.26 21.22 -20.08
N ASP A 185 -8.24 21.26 -21.42
CA ASP A 185 -8.55 20.10 -22.26
C ASP A 185 -7.50 19.00 -22.13
N GLN A 186 -6.20 19.36 -22.07
CA GLN A 186 -5.12 18.40 -21.85
C GLN A 186 -5.23 17.75 -20.45
N ALA A 187 -5.56 18.53 -19.42
CA ALA A 187 -5.79 17.99 -18.09
C ALA A 187 -6.98 17.03 -18.06
N ALA A 188 -8.09 17.37 -18.71
CA ALA A 188 -9.26 16.49 -18.84
C ALA A 188 -8.93 15.19 -19.60
N GLN A 189 -8.13 15.26 -20.67
CA GLN A 189 -7.66 14.09 -21.42
C GLN A 189 -6.78 13.18 -20.56
N GLN A 190 -5.85 13.75 -19.77
CA GLN A 190 -5.02 12.96 -18.85
C GLN A 190 -5.86 12.31 -17.74
N VAL A 191 -6.84 13.03 -17.19
CA VAL A 191 -7.79 12.45 -16.21
C VAL A 191 -8.56 11.28 -16.81
N ALA A 192 -9.08 11.42 -18.03
CA ALA A 192 -9.78 10.34 -18.73
C ALA A 192 -8.85 9.13 -18.96
N ALA A 193 -7.59 9.36 -19.33
CA ALA A 193 -6.59 8.31 -19.51
C ALA A 193 -6.27 7.58 -18.19
N HIS A 194 -6.12 8.31 -17.08
CA HIS A 194 -5.91 7.71 -15.76
C HIS A 194 -7.12 6.90 -15.30
N GLN A 195 -8.32 7.44 -15.46
CA GLN A 195 -9.57 6.71 -15.16
C GLN A 195 -9.66 5.43 -16.00
N ALA A 196 -9.38 5.50 -17.30
CA ALA A 196 -9.38 4.31 -18.16
C ALA A 196 -8.32 3.28 -17.74
N GLY A 197 -7.16 3.70 -17.24
CA GLY A 197 -6.14 2.81 -16.67
C GLY A 197 -6.66 2.08 -15.42
N TRP A 198 -7.24 2.83 -14.49
CA TRP A 198 -7.86 2.28 -13.30
C TRP A 198 -8.94 1.23 -13.63
N GLU A 199 -9.78 1.50 -14.63
CA GLU A 199 -10.84 0.59 -15.06
C GLU A 199 -10.32 -0.64 -15.81
N ARG A 200 -9.32 -0.48 -16.67
CA ARG A 200 -8.83 -1.57 -17.53
C ARG A 200 -7.98 -2.58 -16.77
N ASP A 201 -7.09 -2.10 -15.92
CA ASP A 201 -6.03 -2.96 -15.36
C ASP A 201 -5.62 -2.59 -13.93
N GLY A 202 -6.44 -1.78 -13.26
CA GLY A 202 -6.27 -1.43 -11.86
C GLY A 202 -5.10 -0.50 -11.57
N ALA A 203 -4.44 0.06 -12.60
CA ALA A 203 -3.29 0.95 -12.43
C ALA A 203 -3.57 2.36 -12.98
N GLY A 204 -3.32 3.36 -12.14
CA GLY A 204 -3.38 4.77 -12.51
C GLY A 204 -2.65 5.65 -11.51
N LYS A 205 -2.61 6.95 -11.80
CA LYS A 205 -2.02 7.93 -10.89
C LYS A 205 -3.08 8.38 -9.88
N TRP A 206 -2.64 8.59 -8.66
CA TRP A 206 -3.35 9.34 -7.64
C TRP A 206 -3.01 10.83 -7.74
N ILE A 207 -3.96 11.67 -7.35
CA ILE A 207 -3.69 13.02 -6.89
C ILE A 207 -3.32 12.94 -5.40
N ALA A 208 -2.41 13.78 -4.95
CA ALA A 208 -1.93 13.80 -3.57
C ALA A 208 -2.33 15.09 -2.88
N TYR A 209 -2.94 14.96 -1.71
CA TYR A 209 -3.23 16.05 -0.79
C TYR A 209 -2.49 15.83 0.53
N ASP A 210 -2.08 16.92 1.18
CA ASP A 210 -1.67 16.90 2.58
C ASP A 210 -2.88 16.48 3.42
N ARG A 211 -2.71 15.39 4.19
CA ARG A 211 -3.80 14.69 4.88
C ARG A 211 -4.51 15.56 5.90
N THR A 212 -3.80 16.49 6.53
CA THR A 212 -4.32 17.35 7.59
C THR A 212 -4.95 18.61 7.03
N THR A 213 -4.28 19.26 6.08
CA THR A 213 -4.72 20.57 5.57
C THR A 213 -5.61 20.49 4.34
N GLY A 214 -5.62 19.34 3.64
CA GLY A 214 -6.28 19.19 2.34
C GLY A 214 -5.57 19.94 1.20
N THR A 215 -4.37 20.49 1.45
CA THR A 215 -3.62 21.24 0.44
C THR A 215 -3.13 20.30 -0.66
N LEU A 216 -3.28 20.72 -1.91
CA LEU A 216 -2.77 19.98 -3.07
C LEU A 216 -1.23 19.87 -3.02
N VAL A 217 -0.72 18.64 -3.06
CA VAL A 217 0.72 18.31 -2.98
C VAL A 217 1.30 17.93 -4.34
N GLY A 218 0.52 17.29 -5.19
CA GLY A 218 1.01 16.79 -6.48
C GLY A 218 0.22 15.60 -7.00
N ARG A 219 0.87 14.74 -7.77
CA ARG A 219 0.34 13.48 -8.26
C ARG A 219 1.41 12.40 -8.34
N GLY A 220 1.03 11.14 -8.32
CA GLY A 220 1.93 10.03 -8.58
C GLY A 220 1.26 8.68 -8.46
N GLY A 221 2.04 7.60 -8.51
CA GLY A 221 1.51 6.24 -8.49
C GLY A 221 1.85 5.51 -9.78
N LEU A 222 1.03 4.53 -10.15
CA LEU A 222 1.37 3.61 -11.23
C LEU A 222 0.82 4.04 -12.59
N SER A 223 1.46 3.58 -13.65
CA SER A 223 0.89 3.45 -14.99
C SER A 223 1.41 2.20 -15.64
N ARG A 224 0.72 1.72 -16.68
CA ARG A 224 1.26 0.68 -17.56
C ARG A 224 1.76 1.30 -18.84
N ILE A 225 3.00 0.97 -19.21
CA ILE A 225 3.55 1.41 -20.49
C ILE A 225 2.88 0.60 -21.62
N PRO A 226 2.39 1.25 -22.69
CA PRO A 226 1.77 0.55 -23.81
C PRO A 226 2.74 -0.42 -24.51
N VAL A 227 2.22 -1.59 -24.90
CA VAL A 227 2.97 -2.61 -25.65
C VAL A 227 3.35 -2.08 -27.03
N GLY A 228 4.52 -2.50 -27.54
CA GLY A 228 4.99 -2.15 -28.90
C GLY A 228 5.46 -0.71 -29.05
N THR A 229 5.69 0.00 -27.94
CA THR A 229 6.37 1.29 -27.96
C THR A 229 7.88 1.07 -27.87
N PRO A 230 8.71 1.88 -28.55
CA PRO A 230 10.18 1.77 -28.45
C PRO A 230 10.69 1.81 -27.00
N THR A 231 10.05 2.63 -26.16
CA THR A 231 10.34 2.71 -24.72
C THR A 231 10.05 1.40 -23.99
N ALA A 232 8.91 0.75 -24.27
CA ALA A 232 8.60 -0.53 -23.65
C ALA A 232 9.56 -1.64 -24.08
N GLU A 233 9.97 -1.66 -25.35
CA GLU A 233 10.92 -2.63 -25.88
C GLU A 233 12.31 -2.46 -25.24
N ALA A 234 12.81 -1.22 -25.17
CA ALA A 234 14.09 -0.91 -24.54
C ALA A 234 14.12 -1.27 -23.04
N ILE A 235 13.04 -0.98 -22.30
CA ILE A 235 12.95 -1.35 -20.88
C ILE A 235 12.84 -2.88 -20.72
N ALA A 236 12.08 -3.57 -21.58
CA ALA A 236 11.97 -5.03 -21.52
C ALA A 236 13.31 -5.72 -21.79
N GLU A 237 14.10 -5.22 -22.74
CA GLU A 237 15.47 -5.70 -22.99
C GLU A 237 16.38 -5.45 -21.77
N LEU A 238 16.26 -4.28 -21.13
CA LEU A 238 17.11 -3.89 -20.01
C LEU A 238 16.78 -4.63 -18.70
N VAL A 239 15.49 -4.77 -18.38
CA VAL A 239 15.00 -5.23 -17.07
C VAL A 239 14.55 -6.68 -17.10
N GLY A 240 14.23 -7.21 -18.28
CA GLY A 240 13.87 -8.60 -18.48
C GLY A 240 12.36 -8.90 -18.42
N PRO A 241 11.99 -10.18 -18.59
CA PRO A 241 10.62 -10.61 -18.86
C PRO A 241 9.66 -10.42 -17.68
N GLU A 242 10.17 -10.43 -16.44
CA GLU A 242 9.35 -10.20 -15.24
C GLU A 242 8.65 -8.84 -15.28
N TRP A 243 9.35 -7.80 -15.76
CA TRP A 243 8.74 -6.49 -15.95
C TRP A 243 7.84 -6.46 -17.19
N ALA A 244 8.24 -7.09 -18.29
CA ALA A 244 7.49 -7.04 -19.55
C ALA A 244 6.05 -7.61 -19.44
N ALA A 245 5.81 -8.52 -18.49
CA ALA A 245 4.49 -9.05 -18.18
C ALA A 245 3.53 -7.95 -17.66
N ASP A 246 3.99 -7.17 -16.68
CA ASP A 246 3.17 -6.17 -15.98
C ASP A 246 3.26 -4.77 -16.61
N ARG A 247 4.44 -4.40 -17.12
CA ARG A 247 4.80 -3.08 -17.68
C ARG A 247 4.52 -1.91 -16.75
N LEU A 248 4.59 -2.14 -15.44
CA LEU A 248 4.29 -1.13 -14.44
C LEU A 248 5.45 -0.15 -14.31
N GLU A 249 5.10 1.13 -14.44
CA GLU A 249 5.94 2.29 -14.15
C GLU A 249 5.37 3.03 -12.94
N LEU A 250 6.26 3.40 -12.02
CA LEU A 250 5.99 4.28 -10.89
C LEU A 250 6.58 5.66 -11.18
N GLY A 251 5.77 6.71 -11.00
CA GLY A 251 6.21 8.07 -11.24
C GLY A 251 5.46 9.10 -10.39
N TRP A 252 6.05 10.28 -10.22
CA TRP A 252 5.57 11.35 -9.35
C TRP A 252 5.87 12.73 -9.92
N ALA A 253 5.04 13.71 -9.55
CA ALA A 253 5.27 15.12 -9.78
C ALA A 253 4.66 15.91 -8.60
N LEU A 254 5.50 16.62 -7.85
CA LEU A 254 5.11 17.39 -6.68
C LEU A 254 5.35 18.87 -6.93
N VAL A 255 4.42 19.70 -6.47
CA VAL A 255 4.53 21.16 -6.54
C VAL A 255 5.72 21.64 -5.71
N GLU A 256 6.25 22.82 -6.01
CA GLU A 256 7.48 23.31 -5.39
C GLU A 256 7.37 23.39 -3.85
N SER A 257 6.23 23.87 -3.36
CA SER A 257 5.96 24.05 -1.92
C SER A 257 5.92 22.75 -1.11
N ALA A 258 5.78 21.60 -1.76
CA ALA A 258 5.73 20.29 -1.13
C ALA A 258 7.09 19.56 -1.11
N ARG A 259 8.14 20.17 -1.67
CA ARG A 259 9.48 19.55 -1.78
C ARG A 259 10.25 19.59 -0.46
N GLY A 260 11.30 18.76 -0.38
CA GLY A 260 12.20 18.70 0.78
C GLY A 260 11.62 18.03 2.03
N ARG A 261 10.34 17.62 1.99
CA ARG A 261 9.62 16.99 3.12
C ARG A 261 9.55 15.47 3.05
N GLY A 262 10.17 14.82 2.06
CA GLY A 262 10.10 13.37 1.87
C GLY A 262 8.82 12.84 1.22
N LEU A 263 7.83 13.72 0.92
CA LEU A 263 6.50 13.33 0.42
C LEU A 263 6.52 12.54 -0.90
N ALA A 264 7.47 12.79 -1.80
CA ALA A 264 7.59 12.01 -3.04
C ALA A 264 8.01 10.55 -2.75
N THR A 265 8.85 10.32 -1.75
CA THR A 265 9.25 8.98 -1.31
C THR A 265 8.11 8.29 -0.59
N GLU A 266 7.37 9.01 0.25
CA GLU A 266 6.17 8.49 0.91
C GLU A 266 5.09 8.05 -0.10
N LEU A 267 4.80 8.89 -1.10
CA LEU A 267 3.90 8.57 -2.20
C LEU A 267 4.41 7.36 -3.00
N GLY A 268 5.70 7.36 -3.37
CA GLY A 268 6.31 6.28 -4.13
C GLY A 268 6.22 4.94 -3.39
N ARG A 269 6.39 4.92 -2.07
CA ARG A 269 6.25 3.72 -1.24
C ARG A 269 4.84 3.18 -1.30
N ALA A 270 3.82 4.03 -1.11
CA ALA A 270 2.43 3.63 -1.25
C ALA A 270 2.12 3.06 -2.66
N GLY A 271 2.79 3.56 -3.70
CA GLY A 271 2.72 3.02 -5.06
C GLY A 271 3.34 1.63 -5.21
N LEU A 272 4.51 1.38 -4.60
CA LEU A 272 5.12 0.05 -4.57
C LEU A 272 4.29 -0.94 -3.75
N ASP A 273 3.77 -0.51 -2.59
CA ASP A 273 2.89 -1.32 -1.74
C ASP A 273 1.64 -1.75 -2.50
N TYR A 274 1.02 -0.82 -3.25
CA TYR A 274 -0.11 -1.13 -4.12
C TYR A 274 0.27 -2.08 -5.27
N ALA A 275 1.41 -1.85 -5.94
CA ALA A 275 1.86 -2.70 -7.04
C ALA A 275 2.09 -4.15 -6.59
N PHE A 276 2.80 -4.35 -5.48
CA PHE A 276 3.16 -5.67 -5.01
C PHE A 276 2.06 -6.35 -4.18
N GLY A 277 1.34 -5.59 -3.34
CA GLY A 277 0.30 -6.13 -2.47
C GLY A 277 -1.05 -6.29 -3.17
N THR A 278 -1.47 -5.29 -3.96
CA THR A 278 -2.78 -5.30 -4.63
C THR A 278 -2.68 -5.86 -6.04
N LEU A 279 -1.78 -5.36 -6.88
CA LEU A 279 -1.66 -5.83 -8.27
C LEU A 279 -0.84 -7.12 -8.41
N ARG A 280 -0.18 -7.56 -7.33
CA ARG A 280 0.69 -8.76 -7.30
C ARG A 280 1.79 -8.72 -8.38
N ALA A 281 2.28 -7.53 -8.69
CA ALA A 281 3.33 -7.33 -9.67
C ALA A 281 4.61 -8.08 -9.30
N SER A 282 5.37 -8.51 -10.31
CA SER A 282 6.71 -9.10 -10.06
C SER A 282 7.83 -8.06 -10.14
N SER A 283 7.62 -7.01 -10.93
CA SER A 283 8.61 -5.96 -11.16
C SER A 283 7.94 -4.63 -11.47
N VAL A 284 8.49 -3.56 -10.91
CA VAL A 284 8.09 -2.17 -11.14
C VAL A 284 9.33 -1.37 -11.48
N ILE A 285 9.24 -0.55 -12.52
CA ILE A 285 10.31 0.39 -12.87
C ILE A 285 9.91 1.81 -12.53
N ALA A 286 10.91 2.67 -12.42
CA ALA A 286 10.76 4.11 -12.47
C ALA A 286 11.90 4.65 -13.34
N PHE A 287 11.63 5.62 -14.20
CA PHE A 287 12.65 6.19 -15.06
C PHE A 287 12.46 7.69 -15.23
N THR A 288 13.56 8.39 -15.50
CA THR A 288 13.61 9.84 -15.61
C THR A 288 14.86 10.23 -16.40
N GLU A 289 14.89 11.43 -16.95
CA GLU A 289 16.07 11.98 -17.62
C GLU A 289 17.30 11.86 -16.71
N GLN A 290 18.45 11.53 -17.29
CA GLN A 290 19.70 11.37 -16.54
C GLN A 290 20.09 12.64 -15.76
N VAL A 291 19.66 13.82 -16.24
CA VAL A 291 19.87 15.11 -15.57
C VAL A 291 18.96 15.33 -14.35
N ASN A 292 17.90 14.54 -14.17
CA ASN A 292 16.93 14.68 -13.07
C ASN A 292 17.41 13.97 -11.80
N SER A 293 18.42 14.54 -11.17
CA SER A 293 19.00 14.00 -9.93
C SER A 293 18.00 13.92 -8.77
N ALA A 294 17.00 14.81 -8.74
CA ALA A 294 15.97 14.82 -7.71
C ALA A 294 15.09 13.57 -7.77
N SER A 295 14.62 13.20 -8.97
CA SER A 295 13.80 11.99 -9.17
C SER A 295 14.61 10.72 -8.92
N GLN A 296 15.86 10.65 -9.40
CA GLN A 296 16.76 9.54 -9.10
C GLN A 296 17.02 9.37 -7.59
N ALA A 297 17.13 10.48 -6.85
CA ALA A 297 17.28 10.43 -5.40
C ALA A 297 16.02 9.87 -4.69
N VAL A 298 14.83 10.04 -5.26
CA VAL A 298 13.61 9.39 -4.75
C VAL A 298 13.66 7.89 -5.05
N MET A 299 14.01 7.48 -6.28
CA MET A 299 14.15 6.06 -6.65
C MET A 299 15.12 5.31 -5.73
N LYS A 300 16.28 5.92 -5.42
CA LYS A 300 17.27 5.36 -4.47
C LYS A 300 16.71 5.24 -3.05
N ARG A 301 15.96 6.24 -2.57
CA ARG A 301 15.33 6.18 -1.24
C ARG A 301 14.22 5.13 -1.16
N LEU A 302 13.55 4.84 -2.27
CA LEU A 302 12.60 3.74 -2.40
C LEU A 302 13.29 2.35 -2.47
N GLY A 303 14.61 2.28 -2.40
CA GLY A 303 15.37 1.03 -2.51
C GLY A 303 15.42 0.44 -3.92
N MET A 304 14.97 1.19 -4.94
CA MET A 304 15.06 0.75 -6.32
C MET A 304 16.53 0.75 -6.76
N GLN A 305 16.91 -0.23 -7.57
CA GLN A 305 18.27 -0.38 -8.07
C GLN A 305 18.39 0.15 -9.49
N TYR A 306 19.51 0.81 -9.78
CA TYR A 306 19.80 1.29 -11.13
C TYR A 306 19.98 0.10 -12.08
N ALA A 307 19.15 0.01 -13.11
CA ALA A 307 19.18 -1.06 -14.10
C ALA A 307 20.03 -0.68 -15.33
N GLY A 308 20.13 0.61 -15.64
CA GLY A 308 20.86 1.12 -16.80
C GLY A 308 20.15 2.32 -17.43
N GLU A 309 20.38 2.54 -18.72
CA GLU A 309 19.81 3.66 -19.47
C GLU A 309 19.01 3.20 -20.67
N ILE A 310 17.96 3.96 -20.99
CA ILE A 310 17.25 3.89 -22.26
C ILE A 310 17.33 5.25 -22.97
N ARG A 311 16.98 5.28 -24.25
CA ARG A 311 16.87 6.51 -25.03
C ARG A 311 15.42 6.82 -25.36
N ALA A 312 15.02 8.07 -25.19
CA ALA A 312 13.69 8.55 -25.51
C ALA A 312 13.69 10.08 -25.72
N GLU A 313 12.56 10.62 -26.16
CA GLU A 313 12.37 12.06 -26.25
C GLU A 313 12.41 12.70 -24.85
N GLY A 314 13.32 13.66 -24.61
CA GLY A 314 13.49 14.31 -23.30
C GLY A 314 14.69 15.27 -23.21
N TRP A 315 15.07 15.70 -22.01
CA TRP A 315 16.22 16.60 -21.81
C TRP A 315 17.55 15.87 -21.64
N ALA A 316 18.59 16.38 -22.32
CA ALA A 316 19.96 15.87 -22.25
C ALA A 316 20.90 16.84 -21.52
N PRO A 317 22.01 16.35 -20.94
CA PRO A 317 23.00 17.21 -20.27
C PRO A 317 23.52 18.32 -21.18
N GLY A 318 23.41 19.58 -20.73
CA GLY A 318 23.95 20.74 -21.44
C GLY A 318 23.15 21.21 -22.65
N VAL A 319 21.95 20.67 -22.88
CA VAL A 319 21.04 21.08 -23.97
C VAL A 319 19.78 21.71 -23.40
N ALA A 320 19.35 22.84 -23.96
CA ALA A 320 18.19 23.59 -23.46
C ALA A 320 16.84 23.02 -23.92
N ASP A 321 16.82 22.42 -25.12
CA ASP A 321 15.61 21.93 -25.76
C ASP A 321 15.48 20.41 -25.65
N VAL A 322 14.24 19.91 -25.75
CA VAL A 322 13.91 18.48 -25.82
C VAL A 322 14.64 17.85 -27.02
N GLN A 323 15.28 16.71 -26.78
CA GLN A 323 16.00 15.92 -27.77
C GLN A 323 15.27 14.60 -28.01
N PRO A 324 15.24 14.08 -29.25
CA PRO A 324 14.55 12.82 -29.56
C PRO A 324 15.22 11.57 -28.98
N ASP A 325 16.49 11.67 -28.53
CA ASP A 325 17.34 10.54 -28.10
C ASP A 325 18.07 10.83 -26.78
N ALA A 326 17.38 11.50 -25.84
CA ALA A 326 17.93 11.84 -24.54
C ALA A 326 18.12 10.58 -23.66
N PRO A 327 19.17 10.55 -22.80
CA PRO A 327 19.39 9.45 -21.87
C PRO A 327 18.42 9.51 -20.69
N PHE A 328 17.72 8.41 -20.42
CA PHE A 328 16.90 8.21 -19.24
C PHE A 328 17.50 7.13 -18.36
N ALA A 329 17.70 7.44 -17.08
CA ALA A 329 18.10 6.48 -16.07
C ALA A 329 16.89 5.62 -15.67
N VAL A 330 17.04 4.29 -15.72
CA VAL A 330 16.00 3.33 -15.33
C VAL A 330 16.39 2.70 -14.00
N TYR A 331 15.43 2.68 -13.06
CA TYR A 331 15.52 1.99 -11.78
C TYR A 331 14.45 0.92 -11.69
N VAL A 332 14.75 -0.18 -11.01
CA VAL A 332 13.85 -1.33 -10.86
C VAL A 332 13.70 -1.75 -9.40
N ALA A 333 12.49 -2.12 -9.02
CA ALA A 333 12.17 -2.90 -7.84
C ALA A 333 11.57 -4.24 -8.28
N ASN A 334 12.22 -5.35 -7.92
CA ASN A 334 11.78 -6.70 -8.21
C ASN A 334 12.31 -7.68 -7.15
N HIS A 335 11.98 -8.97 -7.28
CA HIS A 335 12.35 -10.00 -6.31
C HIS A 335 13.87 -10.11 -6.13
N SER A 336 14.64 -10.08 -7.22
CA SER A 336 16.11 -10.17 -7.15
C SER A 336 16.75 -9.00 -6.40
N VAL A 337 16.23 -7.78 -6.59
CA VAL A 337 16.64 -6.59 -5.85
C VAL A 337 16.30 -6.73 -4.38
N ARG A 338 15.07 -7.15 -4.06
CA ARG A 338 14.64 -7.35 -2.68
C ARG A 338 15.46 -8.43 -1.98
N ARG A 339 15.77 -9.54 -2.66
CA ARG A 339 16.60 -10.62 -2.12
C ARG A 339 17.99 -10.13 -1.72
N ARG A 340 18.66 -9.34 -2.57
CA ARG A 340 19.96 -8.74 -2.23
C ARG A 340 19.87 -7.87 -0.98
N GLU A 341 18.81 -7.07 -0.88
CA GLU A 341 18.57 -6.25 0.31
C GLU A 341 18.37 -7.11 1.57
N VAL A 342 17.68 -8.25 1.47
CA VAL A 342 17.49 -9.21 2.57
C VAL A 342 18.80 -9.87 2.97
N ASP A 343 19.64 -10.24 2.01
CA ASP A 343 20.98 -10.78 2.29
C ASP A 343 21.87 -9.73 2.97
N GLU A 344 21.77 -8.44 2.60
CA GLU A 344 22.43 -7.35 3.33
C GLU A 344 21.96 -7.22 4.78
N VAL A 345 20.67 -7.44 5.07
CA VAL A 345 20.15 -7.50 6.46
C VAL A 345 20.80 -8.65 7.20
N ALA A 346 20.82 -9.85 6.61
CA ALA A 346 21.41 -11.03 7.21
C ALA A 346 22.89 -10.82 7.54
N ASP A 347 23.67 -10.29 6.59
CA ASP A 347 25.07 -9.98 6.78
C ASP A 347 25.29 -8.91 7.86
N ALA A 348 24.41 -7.90 7.93
CA ALA A 348 24.47 -6.88 8.96
C ALA A 348 24.16 -7.44 10.36
N ALA A 349 23.20 -8.37 10.45
CA ALA A 349 22.87 -9.09 11.68
C ALA A 349 24.07 -9.89 12.20
N VAL A 350 24.76 -10.62 11.32
CA VAL A 350 25.96 -11.39 11.67
C VAL A 350 27.07 -10.46 12.17
N ARG A 351 27.42 -9.41 11.41
CA ARG A 351 28.44 -8.42 11.85
C ARG A 351 28.09 -7.76 13.17
N TRP A 352 26.80 -7.50 13.41
CA TRP A 352 26.31 -6.94 14.67
C TRP A 352 26.52 -7.92 15.83
N ALA A 353 26.28 -9.22 15.62
CA ALA A 353 26.47 -10.27 16.62
C ALA A 353 27.94 -10.52 16.97
N GLU A 354 28.84 -10.51 15.98
CA GLU A 354 30.28 -10.78 16.19
C GLU A 354 30.94 -9.84 17.23
N GLY A 355 30.42 -8.62 17.37
CA GLY A 355 30.88 -7.64 18.36
C GLY A 355 30.26 -7.78 19.75
N ARG A 356 29.40 -8.78 19.98
CA ARG A 356 28.52 -8.90 21.17
C ARG A 356 28.57 -10.30 21.77
N PRO A 357 29.41 -10.54 22.79
CA PRO A 357 29.57 -11.85 23.41
C PRO A 357 28.30 -12.42 24.05
N ASP A 358 27.33 -11.57 24.38
CA ASP A 358 26.05 -11.98 24.95
C ASP A 358 25.06 -12.48 23.88
N VAL A 359 25.30 -12.21 22.59
CA VAL A 359 24.51 -12.77 21.49
C VAL A 359 25.03 -14.18 21.19
N ARG A 360 24.17 -15.17 21.40
CA ARG A 360 24.52 -16.60 21.32
C ARG A 360 24.04 -17.27 20.05
N GLY A 361 23.20 -16.60 19.28
CA GLY A 361 22.79 -17.08 17.96
C GLY A 361 21.84 -16.13 17.24
N ILE A 362 21.89 -16.17 15.91
CA ILE A 362 20.93 -15.51 15.02
C ILE A 362 20.45 -16.50 13.98
N ALA A 363 19.14 -16.55 13.77
CA ALA A 363 18.52 -17.26 12.68
C ALA A 363 17.57 -16.36 11.90
N MET A 364 17.40 -16.63 10.61
CA MET A 364 16.31 -16.09 9.81
C MET A 364 15.22 -17.14 9.67
N ALA A 365 13.97 -16.78 9.90
CA ALA A 365 12.83 -17.68 9.78
C ALA A 365 11.92 -17.31 8.60
N GLY A 366 10.93 -18.16 8.33
CA GLY A 366 9.81 -17.81 7.50
C GLY A 366 10.08 -17.87 5.99
N SER A 367 9.46 -16.94 5.25
CA SER A 367 9.34 -17.06 3.80
C SER A 367 10.67 -16.83 3.05
N TRP A 368 11.54 -15.94 3.55
CA TRP A 368 12.87 -15.70 2.99
C TRP A 368 13.83 -16.86 3.26
N ALA A 369 13.72 -17.50 4.42
CA ALA A 369 14.53 -18.66 4.78
C ALA A 369 14.26 -19.89 3.88
N ARG A 370 13.07 -19.97 3.26
CA ARG A 370 12.65 -21.10 2.38
C ARG A 370 12.50 -20.74 0.91
N ASP A 371 12.96 -19.57 0.48
CA ASP A 371 12.82 -19.11 -0.90
C ASP A 371 11.37 -19.02 -1.42
N ALA A 372 10.41 -18.80 -0.53
CA ALA A 372 8.98 -18.66 -0.84
C ALA A 372 8.45 -17.22 -0.64
N ALA A 373 9.34 -16.28 -0.36
CA ALA A 373 9.02 -14.89 -0.10
C ALA A 373 8.41 -14.18 -1.32
N ARG A 374 7.46 -13.28 -1.05
CA ARG A 374 6.90 -12.34 -2.00
C ARG A 374 7.51 -10.96 -1.76
N MET A 375 7.23 -10.01 -2.65
CA MET A 375 7.72 -8.62 -2.49
C MET A 375 7.18 -7.91 -1.24
N THR A 376 6.07 -8.40 -0.67
CA THR A 376 5.45 -7.92 0.57
C THR A 376 5.86 -8.71 1.81
N SER A 377 6.74 -9.71 1.67
CA SER A 377 7.22 -10.50 2.82
C SER A 377 8.21 -9.68 3.63
N ASP A 378 7.98 -9.62 4.93
CA ASP A 378 8.91 -9.20 5.97
C ASP A 378 10.08 -10.19 6.14
N VAL A 379 11.16 -9.72 6.77
CA VAL A 379 12.29 -10.54 7.19
C VAL A 379 12.20 -10.84 8.67
N ASP A 380 12.03 -12.11 9.03
CA ASP A 380 11.97 -12.55 10.42
C ASP A 380 13.37 -12.98 10.90
N LEU A 381 13.92 -12.26 11.87
CA LEU A 381 15.18 -12.59 12.54
C LEU A 381 14.90 -12.99 13.99
N ILE A 382 15.51 -14.08 14.42
CA ILE A 382 15.50 -14.55 15.80
C ILE A 382 16.88 -14.34 16.39
N VAL A 383 16.96 -13.54 17.45
CA VAL A 383 18.19 -13.23 18.19
C VAL A 383 18.14 -13.92 19.54
N LEU A 384 19.02 -14.91 19.73
CA LEU A 384 19.28 -15.55 21.02
C LEU A 384 20.34 -14.75 21.78
N THR A 385 20.00 -14.30 22.97
CA THR A 385 20.94 -13.58 23.84
C THR A 385 20.80 -14.01 25.30
N ASP A 386 21.91 -13.94 26.04
CA ASP A 386 21.91 -14.11 27.49
C ASP A 386 21.42 -12.86 28.23
N SER A 387 21.24 -11.73 27.53
CA SER A 387 20.79 -10.45 28.09
C SER A 387 19.66 -9.78 27.28
N PRO A 388 18.46 -10.40 27.17
CA PRO A 388 17.35 -9.83 26.40
C PRO A 388 16.96 -8.39 26.78
N SER A 389 16.99 -8.06 28.08
CA SER A 389 16.61 -6.72 28.58
C SER A 389 17.43 -5.60 27.96
N THR A 390 18.72 -5.83 27.69
CA THR A 390 19.61 -4.84 27.07
C THR A 390 19.07 -4.31 25.74
N TYR A 391 18.45 -5.18 24.95
CA TYR A 391 17.94 -4.85 23.61
C TYR A 391 16.47 -4.41 23.61
N LEU A 392 15.75 -4.71 24.69
CA LEU A 392 14.35 -4.31 24.86
C LEU A 392 14.23 -2.92 25.51
N GLU A 393 15.25 -2.48 26.21
CA GLU A 393 15.30 -1.19 26.91
C GLU A 393 16.00 -0.09 26.11
N SER A 394 16.71 -0.43 25.01
CA SER A 394 17.39 0.53 24.13
C SER A 394 17.20 0.19 22.65
N ASP A 395 17.11 1.24 21.83
CA ASP A 395 16.97 1.18 20.37
C ASP A 395 18.31 1.40 19.64
N ASP A 396 19.43 1.60 20.36
CA ASP A 396 20.73 1.96 19.77
C ASP A 396 21.24 0.93 18.74
N TRP A 397 20.79 -0.32 18.87
CA TRP A 397 21.17 -1.42 18.00
C TRP A 397 20.38 -1.48 16.69
N LEU A 398 19.20 -0.85 16.61
CA LEU A 398 18.32 -0.92 15.43
C LEU A 398 18.97 -0.31 14.18
N GLY A 399 19.84 0.67 14.36
CA GLY A 399 20.61 1.28 13.28
C GLY A 399 21.49 0.27 12.52
N ALA A 400 21.94 -0.80 13.17
CA ALA A 400 22.72 -1.85 12.54
C ALA A 400 21.92 -2.61 11.46
N PHE A 401 20.60 -2.63 11.58
CA PHE A 401 19.67 -3.30 10.65
C PHE A 401 19.09 -2.33 9.61
N GLY A 402 19.57 -1.08 9.59
CA GLY A 402 19.12 -0.05 8.65
C GLY A 402 17.73 0.51 8.95
N ALA A 403 17.30 0.48 10.23
CA ALA A 403 16.03 1.02 10.66
C ALA A 403 15.92 2.52 10.36
N VAL A 404 14.81 2.93 9.73
CA VAL A 404 14.41 4.34 9.62
C VAL A 404 13.20 4.68 10.50
N ALA A 405 12.45 3.66 10.91
CA ALA A 405 11.34 3.77 11.85
C ALA A 405 11.14 2.44 12.58
N VAL A 406 10.57 2.50 13.79
CA VAL A 406 10.03 1.33 14.47
C VAL A 406 8.53 1.28 14.21
N VAL A 407 8.07 0.19 13.59
CA VAL A 407 6.68 0.00 13.17
C VAL A 407 5.85 -0.55 14.32
N ARG A 408 6.39 -1.54 15.04
CA ARG A 408 5.67 -2.26 16.09
C ARG A 408 6.62 -2.83 17.13
N ARG A 409 6.11 -3.00 18.35
CA ARG A 409 6.68 -3.87 19.38
C ARG A 409 5.58 -4.78 19.90
N GLU A 410 5.83 -6.07 19.95
CA GLU A 410 4.84 -7.06 20.36
C GLU A 410 5.49 -8.14 21.25
N GLN A 411 4.66 -8.89 21.97
CA GLN A 411 5.10 -10.00 22.81
C GLN A 411 4.47 -11.30 22.33
N TRP A 412 5.32 -12.25 21.95
CA TRP A 412 4.92 -13.57 21.48
C TRP A 412 5.21 -14.62 22.56
N GLY A 413 4.15 -15.03 23.25
CA GLY A 413 4.27 -15.94 24.39
C GLY A 413 5.11 -15.36 25.54
N PRO A 414 5.68 -16.21 26.40
CA PRO A 414 6.38 -15.74 27.59
C PRO A 414 7.81 -15.26 27.35
N GLN A 415 8.46 -15.66 26.24
CA GLN A 415 9.91 -15.53 26.05
C GLN A 415 10.33 -14.65 24.87
N VAL A 416 9.46 -14.45 23.87
CA VAL A 416 9.82 -13.74 22.63
C VAL A 416 9.23 -12.35 22.63
N ARG A 417 10.09 -11.38 22.31
CA ARG A 417 9.71 -9.97 22.19
C ARG A 417 10.13 -9.48 20.82
N GLU A 418 9.15 -9.09 20.03
CA GLU A 418 9.33 -8.54 18.69
C GLU A 418 9.66 -7.06 18.77
N VAL A 419 10.65 -6.65 17.99
CA VAL A 419 10.80 -5.26 17.52
C VAL A 419 10.79 -5.28 16.00
N ARG A 420 9.75 -4.71 15.39
CA ARG A 420 9.62 -4.61 13.94
C ARG A 420 10.01 -3.23 13.46
N ILE A 421 10.97 -3.18 12.56
CA ILE A 421 11.50 -1.96 11.96
C ILE A 421 11.16 -1.89 10.48
N GLN A 422 11.16 -0.68 9.93
CA GLN A 422 11.09 -0.45 8.50
C GLN A 422 12.42 0.13 8.00
N ARG A 423 12.94 -0.40 6.88
CA ARG A 423 14.08 0.17 6.15
C ARG A 423 13.60 1.24 5.16
N ALA A 424 14.53 2.04 4.65
CA ALA A 424 14.20 3.12 3.70
C ALA A 424 13.38 2.64 2.48
N SER A 425 13.69 1.43 1.97
CA SER A 425 13.01 0.76 0.85
C SER A 425 11.58 0.31 1.13
N GLY A 426 11.10 0.43 2.38
CA GLY A 426 9.86 -0.17 2.84
C GLY A 426 9.98 -1.63 3.28
N LEU A 427 11.15 -2.28 3.16
CA LEU A 427 11.34 -3.63 3.72
C LEU A 427 11.15 -3.59 5.24
N GLU A 428 10.23 -4.42 5.73
CA GLU A 428 10.07 -4.65 7.16
C GLU A 428 11.00 -5.76 7.63
N VAL A 429 11.64 -5.54 8.77
CA VAL A 429 12.46 -6.53 9.46
C VAL A 429 11.89 -6.71 10.86
N GLU A 430 11.36 -7.90 11.12
CA GLU A 430 10.98 -8.37 12.43
C GLU A 430 12.22 -8.92 13.14
N VAL A 431 12.51 -8.40 14.33
CA VAL A 431 13.60 -8.90 15.17
C VAL A 431 13.03 -9.40 16.48
N ASP A 432 12.98 -10.71 16.60
CA ASP A 432 12.57 -11.44 17.79
C ASP A 432 13.74 -11.61 18.74
N ILE A 433 13.69 -10.90 19.88
CA ILE A 433 14.68 -11.02 20.95
C ILE A 433 14.17 -12.04 21.95
N THR A 434 14.99 -13.06 22.23
CA THR A 434 14.65 -14.11 23.20
C THR A 434 15.88 -14.66 23.91
N ALA A 435 15.65 -15.33 25.05
CA ALA A 435 16.71 -16.00 25.80
C ALA A 435 17.15 -17.30 25.12
N THR A 436 18.36 -17.78 25.43
CA THR A 436 18.90 -19.06 24.92
C THR A 436 18.02 -20.27 25.25
N ALA A 437 17.19 -20.19 26.31
CA ALA A 437 16.21 -21.21 26.66
C ALA A 437 15.18 -21.50 25.55
N TRP A 438 14.95 -20.55 24.63
CA TRP A 438 14.08 -20.77 23.47
C TRP A 438 14.59 -21.88 22.55
N ALA A 439 15.92 -22.09 22.50
CA ALA A 439 16.56 -23.16 21.73
C ALA A 439 16.73 -24.48 22.51
N ALA A 440 16.07 -24.63 23.66
CA ALA A 440 16.09 -25.87 24.42
C ALA A 440 15.49 -27.04 23.61
N THR A 441 16.13 -28.21 23.72
CA THR A 441 15.79 -29.40 22.92
C THR A 441 15.11 -30.52 23.70
N ASP A 442 15.04 -30.42 25.03
CA ASP A 442 14.48 -31.44 25.92
C ASP A 442 13.46 -30.86 26.92
N PRO A 443 12.15 -30.82 26.55
CA PRO A 443 11.61 -30.99 25.21
C PRO A 443 11.70 -29.69 24.38
N VAL A 444 11.67 -29.81 23.05
CA VAL A 444 11.44 -28.65 22.17
C VAL A 444 10.02 -28.13 22.37
N ASP A 445 9.87 -26.83 22.66
CA ASP A 445 8.57 -26.16 22.73
C ASP A 445 7.78 -26.32 21.41
N PRO A 446 6.46 -26.62 21.44
CA PRO A 446 5.67 -26.79 20.22
C PRO A 446 5.64 -25.57 19.29
N GLY A 447 5.66 -24.35 19.84
CA GLY A 447 5.74 -23.10 19.08
C GLY A 447 7.09 -22.98 18.37
N THR A 448 8.18 -23.16 19.11
CA THR A 448 9.54 -23.20 18.55
C THR A 448 9.68 -24.25 17.46
N ARG A 449 9.15 -25.46 17.70
CA ARG A 449 9.18 -26.55 16.71
C ARG A 449 8.50 -26.13 15.41
N ARG A 450 7.32 -25.48 15.48
CA ARG A 450 6.62 -24.98 14.29
C ARG A 450 7.48 -24.01 13.50
N VAL A 451 8.03 -22.98 14.15
CA VAL A 451 8.90 -21.97 13.50
C VAL A 451 10.06 -22.64 12.76
N VAL A 452 10.76 -23.57 13.41
CA VAL A 452 11.90 -24.27 12.82
C VAL A 452 11.48 -25.16 11.65
N THR A 453 10.37 -25.91 11.79
CA THR A 453 9.85 -26.77 10.69
C THR A 453 9.25 -25.96 9.55
N ASP A 454 8.76 -24.76 9.83
CA ASP A 454 8.32 -23.78 8.85
C ASP A 454 9.49 -23.02 8.21
N GLY A 455 10.72 -23.52 8.40
CA GLY A 455 11.90 -23.07 7.69
C GLY A 455 12.69 -22.02 8.45
N VAL A 456 13.94 -22.38 8.69
CA VAL A 456 14.91 -21.54 9.37
C VAL A 456 16.27 -21.66 8.68
N ARG A 457 16.95 -20.53 8.53
CA ARG A 457 18.33 -20.42 8.06
C ARG A 457 19.16 -19.86 9.21
N VAL A 458 20.04 -20.68 9.77
CA VAL A 458 20.97 -20.23 10.81
C VAL A 458 21.99 -19.28 10.18
N LEU A 459 22.17 -18.10 10.78
CA LEU A 459 23.07 -17.05 10.29
C LEU A 459 24.33 -16.94 11.16
N TYR A 460 24.18 -17.09 12.47
CA TYR A 460 25.25 -17.00 13.46
C TYR A 460 24.95 -17.97 14.60
N ASP A 461 25.89 -18.84 14.99
CA ASP A 461 25.64 -19.85 16.04
C ASP A 461 26.95 -20.36 16.67
N PRO A 462 27.69 -19.50 17.41
CA PRO A 462 29.01 -19.83 17.94
C PRO A 462 29.01 -21.05 18.87
N ASP A 463 27.87 -21.31 19.54
CA ASP A 463 27.72 -22.39 20.52
C ASP A 463 26.92 -23.59 20.01
N ARG A 464 26.54 -23.59 18.73
CA ARG A 464 25.75 -24.65 18.08
C ARG A 464 24.38 -24.90 18.74
N LEU A 465 23.79 -23.87 19.36
CA LEU A 465 22.48 -23.93 20.00
C LEU A 465 21.38 -24.07 18.94
N LEU A 466 21.42 -23.23 17.91
CA LEU A 466 20.44 -23.24 16.82
C LEU A 466 20.59 -24.48 15.95
N ALA A 467 21.82 -24.90 15.64
CA ALA A 467 22.11 -26.15 14.95
C ALA A 467 21.60 -27.36 15.75
N GLY A 468 21.76 -27.35 17.08
CA GLY A 468 21.17 -28.35 17.98
C GLY A 468 19.64 -28.39 17.89
N LEU A 469 19.00 -27.23 17.93
CA LEU A 469 17.55 -27.08 17.81
C LEU A 469 17.03 -27.58 16.46
N VAL A 470 17.65 -27.19 15.35
CA VAL A 470 17.28 -27.64 14.00
C VAL A 470 17.31 -29.16 13.90
N ARG A 471 18.36 -29.80 14.43
CA ARG A 471 18.45 -31.27 14.48
C ARG A 471 17.34 -31.90 15.33
N ALA A 472 17.03 -31.34 16.50
CA ALA A 472 15.95 -31.84 17.36
C ALA A 472 14.55 -31.72 16.72
N CYS A 473 14.41 -30.81 15.76
CA CYS A 473 13.22 -30.64 14.94
C CYS A 473 13.19 -31.52 13.68
N GLY A 474 14.26 -32.27 13.38
CA GLY A 474 14.36 -33.14 12.21
C GLY A 474 14.88 -32.44 10.95
N GLY A 475 15.51 -31.27 11.07
CA GLY A 475 16.14 -30.55 9.96
C GLY A 475 17.51 -31.13 9.54
N PRO A 476 17.99 -30.78 8.34
CA PRO A 476 19.30 -31.23 7.83
C PRO A 476 20.47 -30.67 8.65
N GLU A 477 21.61 -31.37 8.66
CA GLU A 477 22.85 -30.87 9.24
C GLU A 477 23.30 -29.62 8.47
N ALA A 478 23.31 -28.46 9.14
CA ALA A 478 23.91 -27.25 8.60
C ALA A 478 25.43 -27.31 8.88
N ASP A 479 26.23 -27.41 7.81
CA ASP A 479 27.66 -27.08 7.88
C ASP A 479 27.77 -25.57 8.03
N ILE A 480 28.07 -25.10 9.25
CA ILE A 480 28.36 -23.68 9.57
C ILE A 480 29.81 -23.57 10.03
#